data_AF-A0A0P1GFU6-F1
#
_entry.id   AF-A0A0P1GFU6-F1
#
_cell.length_a   1.000
_cell.length_b   1.000
_cell.length_c   1.000
_cell.angle_alpha   90.00
_cell.angle_beta   90.00
_cell.angle_gamma   90.00
#
_symmetry.space_group_name_H-M   'P 1'
#
loop_
_entity.id
_entity.type
_entity.pdbx_description
1 polymer ?
#
loop_
_entity_poly.entity_id
_entity_poly.type
_entity_poly.pdbx_seq_one_letter_code
_entity_poly.pdbx_strand_id
1 'polypeptide(L)'
;MNELYTLPFNAIGSDDHNRVGGKCASLGEMTQAGVAVPPGFAVTTDAYQAMLDHHGLRAEIERHLTGVDPDDIDSVDRAAQAIRIRIRSHHLPAEVDQAIRAAYDAMGSDMPVAVRSSATAEDLPDASFAGQQDAYLWVKGANDVVDKVRDCWASLFTTRAVAYREKTRSRISTC
;
A
#
# COMPACT_ATOMS: atom_id res chain seq x y z
N MET A 1 -4.19 -20.23 5.04
CA MET A 1 -3.96 -18.78 4.87
C MET A 1 -4.94 -18.27 3.83
N ASN A 2 -5.45 -17.05 3.99
CA ASN A 2 -6.32 -16.45 2.98
C ASN A 2 -5.44 -15.81 1.89
N GLU A 3 -5.23 -16.55 0.79
CA GLU A 3 -4.38 -16.14 -0.35
C GLU A 3 -4.96 -14.97 -1.14
N LEU A 4 -6.18 -14.53 -0.81
CA LEU A 4 -6.74 -13.32 -1.37
C LEU A 4 -6.01 -12.07 -0.85
N TYR A 5 -5.74 -12.00 0.45
CA TYR A 5 -5.26 -10.78 1.12
C TYR A 5 -3.76 -10.76 1.41
N THR A 6 -3.13 -11.94 1.49
CA THR A 6 -1.70 -12.07 1.74
C THR A 6 -1.10 -13.17 0.86
N LEU A 7 0.06 -12.91 0.24
CA LEU A 7 0.83 -13.90 -0.50
C LEU A 7 2.26 -14.02 0.06
N PRO A 8 2.73 -15.20 0.48
CA PRO A 8 4.14 -15.38 0.83
C PRO A 8 5.03 -15.26 -0.42
N PHE A 9 6.26 -14.77 -0.27
CA PHE A 9 7.14 -14.51 -1.43
C PHE A 9 7.41 -15.75 -2.30
N ASN A 10 7.45 -16.94 -1.70
CA ASN A 10 7.62 -18.20 -2.41
C ASN A 10 6.37 -18.68 -3.19
N ALA A 11 5.25 -17.97 -3.08
CA ALA A 11 4.02 -18.23 -3.83
C ALA A 11 3.69 -17.12 -4.84
N ILE A 12 4.48 -16.04 -4.90
CA ILE A 12 4.29 -14.97 -5.88
C ILE A 12 4.78 -15.46 -7.25
N GLY A 13 3.86 -15.49 -8.22
CA GLY A 13 4.15 -15.79 -9.62
C GLY A 13 4.14 -14.56 -10.52
N SER A 14 4.36 -14.78 -11.83
CA SER A 14 4.34 -13.72 -12.85
C SER A 14 3.00 -13.00 -12.96
N ASP A 15 1.90 -13.69 -12.66
CA ASP A 15 0.54 -13.16 -12.81
C ASP A 15 0.12 -12.29 -11.61
N ASP A 16 0.88 -12.31 -10.51
CA ASP A 16 0.56 -11.58 -9.28
C ASP A 16 1.07 -10.13 -9.28
N HIS A 17 1.77 -9.67 -10.34
CA HIS A 17 2.38 -8.35 -10.39
C HIS A 17 1.40 -7.22 -10.03
N ASN A 18 0.19 -7.25 -10.59
CA ASN A 18 -0.85 -6.26 -10.30
C ASN A 18 -1.48 -6.39 -8.90
N ARG A 19 -1.25 -7.53 -8.24
CA ARG A 19 -1.73 -7.82 -6.88
C ARG A 19 -0.74 -7.44 -5.80
N VAL A 20 0.56 -7.45 -6.10
CA VAL A 20 1.61 -7.23 -5.08
C VAL A 20 2.51 -6.02 -5.37
N GLY A 21 2.46 -5.46 -6.59
CA GLY A 21 3.33 -4.37 -7.04
C GLY A 21 4.77 -4.80 -7.35
N GLY A 22 5.52 -3.91 -8.00
CA GLY A 22 6.81 -4.25 -8.60
C GLY A 22 7.85 -4.79 -7.61
N LYS A 23 7.95 -4.20 -6.41
CA LYS A 23 8.95 -4.64 -5.41
C LYS A 23 8.67 -6.05 -4.89
N CYS A 24 7.43 -6.36 -4.54
CA CYS A 24 7.07 -7.70 -4.08
C CYS A 24 7.13 -8.71 -5.22
N ALA A 25 6.80 -8.33 -6.45
CA ALA A 25 6.97 -9.19 -7.62
C ALA A 25 8.44 -9.56 -7.82
N SER A 26 9.35 -8.58 -7.79
CA SER A 26 10.79 -8.85 -7.87
C SER A 26 11.32 -9.71 -6.72
N LEU A 27 10.82 -9.53 -5.49
CA LEU A 27 11.16 -10.39 -4.36
C LEU A 27 10.67 -11.83 -4.57
N GLY A 28 9.48 -12.00 -5.13
CA GLY A 28 8.95 -13.29 -5.55
C GLY A 28 9.83 -13.96 -6.58
N GLU A 29 10.14 -13.27 -7.67
CA GLU A 29 11.02 -13.76 -8.75
C GLU A 29 12.40 -14.18 -8.22
N MET A 30 13.03 -13.35 -7.39
CA MET A 30 14.31 -13.69 -6.76
C MET A 30 14.21 -14.94 -5.87
N THR A 31 13.11 -15.07 -5.12
CA THR A 31 12.85 -16.25 -4.28
C THR A 31 12.70 -17.50 -5.14
N GLN A 32 11.95 -17.44 -6.25
CA GLN A 32 11.80 -18.55 -7.20
C GLN A 32 13.11 -18.92 -7.89
N ALA A 33 13.96 -17.93 -8.16
CA ALA A 33 15.30 -18.13 -8.73
C ALA A 33 16.31 -18.72 -7.74
N GLY A 34 15.92 -19.01 -6.49
CA GLY A 34 16.79 -19.58 -5.47
C GLY A 34 17.76 -18.58 -4.84
N VAL A 35 17.56 -17.28 -5.05
CA VAL A 35 18.30 -16.23 -4.34
C VAL A 35 17.88 -16.24 -2.87
N ALA A 36 18.84 -16.02 -1.97
CA ALA A 36 18.59 -15.94 -0.54
C ALA A 36 17.82 -14.64 -0.19
N VAL A 37 16.51 -14.68 -0.34
CA VAL A 37 15.58 -13.63 0.08
C VAL A 37 15.11 -13.93 1.51
N PRO A 38 15.12 -12.96 2.44
CA PRO A 38 14.53 -13.15 3.76
C PRO A 38 13.06 -13.58 3.66
N PRO A 39 12.56 -14.44 4.57
CA PRO A 39 11.15 -14.82 4.58
C PRO A 39 10.26 -13.59 4.71
N GLY A 40 9.14 -13.60 4.00
CA GLY A 40 8.25 -12.46 3.91
C GLY A 40 6.99 -12.76 3.13
N PHE A 41 6.05 -11.82 3.17
CA PHE A 41 4.80 -11.88 2.44
C PHE A 41 4.41 -10.48 1.93
N ALA A 42 3.64 -10.46 0.85
CA ALA A 42 2.97 -9.27 0.35
C ALA A 42 1.56 -9.18 0.93
N VAL A 43 1.16 -7.97 1.32
CA VAL A 43 -0.26 -7.62 1.51
C VAL A 43 -0.79 -7.17 0.16
N THR A 44 -1.82 -7.85 -0.34
CA THR A 44 -2.25 -7.68 -1.73
C THR A 44 -3.03 -6.39 -1.94
N THR A 45 -3.20 -5.99 -3.20
CA THR A 45 -4.11 -4.89 -3.56
C THR A 45 -5.56 -5.23 -3.22
N ASP A 46 -5.96 -6.51 -3.22
CA ASP A 46 -7.28 -6.96 -2.78
C ASP A 46 -7.56 -6.59 -1.31
N ALA A 47 -6.55 -6.71 -0.44
CA ALA A 47 -6.66 -6.29 0.96
C ALA A 47 -6.88 -4.78 1.10
N TYR A 48 -6.21 -4.00 0.26
CA TYR A 48 -6.41 -2.56 0.19
C TYR A 48 -7.79 -2.19 -0.35
N GLN A 49 -8.28 -2.85 -1.41
CA GLN A 49 -9.64 -2.64 -1.93
C GLN A 49 -10.69 -2.97 -0.86
N ALA A 50 -10.55 -4.09 -0.16
CA ALA A 50 -11.45 -4.47 0.93
C ALA A 50 -11.50 -3.41 2.04
N MET A 51 -10.36 -2.83 2.41
CA MET A 51 -10.29 -1.73 3.37
C MET A 51 -11.03 -0.49 2.88
N LEU A 52 -10.86 -0.13 1.60
CA LEU A 52 -11.55 1.03 1.02
C LEU A 52 -13.06 0.85 0.96
N ASP A 53 -13.51 -0.34 0.55
CA ASP A 53 -14.92 -0.60 0.30
C ASP A 53 -15.69 -0.80 1.60
N HIS A 54 -15.11 -1.49 2.59
CA HIS A 54 -15.75 -1.76 3.89
C HIS A 54 -16.15 -0.48 4.65
N HIS A 55 -15.31 0.56 4.57
CA HIS A 55 -15.53 1.84 5.26
C HIS A 55 -16.07 2.94 4.34
N GLY A 56 -16.36 2.63 3.07
CA GLY A 56 -16.78 3.63 2.08
C GLY A 56 -15.72 4.70 1.80
N LEU A 57 -14.45 4.44 2.14
CA LEU A 57 -13.34 5.40 2.05
C LEU A 57 -13.11 5.87 0.62
N ARG A 58 -13.44 5.05 -0.38
CA ARG A 58 -13.35 5.44 -1.79
C ARG A 58 -14.12 6.73 -2.09
N ALA A 59 -15.38 6.78 -1.66
CA ALA A 59 -16.23 7.95 -1.86
C ALA A 59 -15.72 9.15 -1.06
N GLU A 60 -15.16 8.91 0.13
CA GLU A 60 -14.60 9.98 0.96
C GLU A 60 -13.33 10.58 0.37
N ILE A 61 -12.43 9.73 -0.12
CA ILE A 61 -11.21 10.13 -0.82
C ILE A 61 -11.58 10.97 -2.04
N GLU A 62 -12.49 10.48 -2.89
CA GLU A 62 -12.92 11.21 -4.09
C GLU A 62 -13.50 12.58 -3.73
N ARG A 63 -14.31 12.67 -2.68
CA ARG A 63 -14.87 13.93 -2.19
C ARG A 63 -13.79 14.90 -1.68
N HIS A 64 -12.72 14.41 -1.05
CA HIS A 64 -11.61 15.27 -0.62
C HIS A 64 -10.71 15.71 -1.77
N LEU A 65 -10.66 14.94 -2.86
CA LEU A 65 -9.89 15.28 -4.06
C LEU A 65 -10.67 16.16 -5.04
N THR A 66 -12.01 16.11 -5.00
CA THR A 66 -12.88 16.90 -5.88
C THR A 66 -12.63 18.40 -5.68
N GLY A 67 -12.21 19.08 -6.75
CA GLY A 67 -11.98 20.53 -6.73
C GLY A 67 -10.65 20.96 -6.09
N VAL A 68 -9.75 20.02 -5.81
CA VAL A 68 -8.37 20.35 -5.42
C VAL A 68 -7.67 20.99 -6.62
N ASP A 69 -7.14 22.19 -6.42
CA ASP A 69 -6.26 22.85 -7.37
C ASP A 69 -4.85 22.24 -7.23
N PRO A 70 -4.32 21.55 -8.26
CA PRO A 70 -3.00 20.91 -8.18
C PRO A 70 -1.84 21.92 -8.11
N ASP A 71 -2.06 23.19 -8.44
CA ASP A 71 -1.03 24.24 -8.37
C ASP A 71 -1.11 25.03 -7.03
N ASP A 72 -2.16 24.85 -6.23
CA ASP A 72 -2.26 25.35 -4.84
C ASP A 72 -1.78 24.28 -3.84
N ILE A 73 -0.53 24.42 -3.40
CA ILE A 73 0.10 23.50 -2.44
C ILE A 73 -0.70 23.37 -1.14
N ASP A 74 -1.31 24.46 -0.64
CA ASP A 74 -2.06 24.41 0.61
C ASP A 74 -3.39 23.66 0.43
N SER A 75 -4.02 23.78 -0.75
CA SER A 75 -5.21 23.00 -1.10
C SER A 75 -4.90 21.51 -1.16
N VAL A 76 -3.83 21.15 -1.85
CA VAL A 76 -3.37 19.77 -1.96
C VAL A 76 -3.00 19.21 -0.58
N ASP A 77 -2.27 19.97 0.24
CA ASP A 77 -1.87 19.51 1.56
C ASP A 77 -3.09 19.25 2.46
N ARG A 78 -4.06 20.17 2.50
CA ARG A 78 -5.29 19.97 3.27
C ARG A 78 -6.03 18.70 2.86
N ALA A 79 -6.19 18.46 1.55
CA ALA A 79 -6.84 17.26 1.05
C ALA A 79 -6.05 15.99 1.40
N ALA A 80 -4.75 15.99 1.18
CA ALA A 80 -3.84 14.90 1.51
C ALA A 80 -3.91 14.56 3.01
N GLN A 81 -3.79 15.56 3.89
CA GLN A 81 -3.88 15.39 5.35
C GLN A 81 -5.22 14.77 5.76
N ALA A 82 -6.33 15.28 5.25
CA ALA A 82 -7.67 14.77 5.56
C ALA A 82 -7.81 13.28 5.19
N ILE A 83 -7.35 12.91 3.99
CA ILE A 83 -7.39 11.52 3.52
C ILE A 83 -6.55 10.61 4.42
N ARG A 84 -5.32 11.00 4.74
CA ARG A 84 -4.44 10.18 5.60
C ARG A 84 -5.01 9.97 6.99
N ILE A 85 -5.57 11.03 7.60
CA ILE A 85 -6.24 10.93 8.90
C ILE A 85 -7.37 9.91 8.82
N ARG A 86 -8.18 9.97 7.75
CA ARG A 86 -9.32 9.09 7.59
C ARG A 86 -8.92 7.63 7.43
N ILE A 87 -7.91 7.33 6.62
CA ILE A 87 -7.34 5.98 6.48
C ILE A 87 -6.84 5.45 7.82
N ARG A 88 -6.09 6.27 8.57
CA ARG A 88 -5.54 5.89 9.89
C ARG A 88 -6.60 5.71 10.96
N SER A 89 -7.74 6.39 10.85
CA SER A 89 -8.81 6.34 11.86
C SER A 89 -9.65 5.06 11.83
N HIS A 90 -9.54 4.24 10.77
CA HIS A 90 -10.32 3.02 10.63
C HIS A 90 -9.47 1.78 10.94
N HIS A 91 -10.10 0.79 11.58
CA HIS A 91 -9.53 -0.55 11.71
C HIS A 91 -9.63 -1.29 10.38
N LEU A 92 -8.75 -2.26 10.16
CA LEU A 92 -8.85 -3.12 8.99
C LEU A 92 -10.12 -3.99 9.09
N PRO A 93 -10.74 -4.38 7.96
CA PRO A 93 -11.76 -5.41 7.96
C PRO A 93 -11.23 -6.68 8.62
N ALA A 94 -12.05 -7.37 9.42
CA ALA A 94 -11.63 -8.48 10.27
C ALA A 94 -10.87 -9.58 9.49
N GLU A 95 -11.33 -9.89 8.27
CA GLU A 95 -10.70 -10.91 7.43
C GLU A 95 -9.31 -10.50 6.92
N VAL A 96 -9.10 -9.21 6.66
CA VAL A 96 -7.81 -8.66 6.24
C VAL A 96 -6.84 -8.60 7.41
N ASP A 97 -7.30 -8.10 8.55
CA ASP A 97 -6.52 -8.08 9.80
C ASP A 97 -6.07 -9.50 10.16
N GLN A 98 -6.99 -10.48 10.18
CA GLN A 98 -6.68 -11.87 10.48
C GLN A 98 -5.69 -12.48 9.47
N ALA A 99 -5.83 -12.18 8.17
CA ALA A 99 -4.90 -12.66 7.16
C ALA A 99 -3.47 -12.15 7.38
N ILE A 100 -3.31 -10.86 7.67
CA ILE A 100 -2.01 -10.24 7.96
C ILE A 100 -1.39 -10.85 9.22
N ARG A 101 -2.16 -11.01 10.29
CA ARG A 101 -1.69 -11.62 11.55
C ARG A 101 -1.24 -13.06 11.32
N ALA A 102 -2.04 -13.86 10.62
CA ALA A 102 -1.71 -15.25 10.33
C ALA A 102 -0.44 -15.37 9.47
N ALA A 103 -0.26 -14.49 8.47
CA ALA A 103 0.95 -14.46 7.65
C ALA A 103 2.18 -14.02 8.47
N TYR A 104 2.01 -13.05 9.38
CA TYR A 104 3.07 -12.63 10.29
C TYR A 104 3.50 -13.75 11.24
N ASP A 105 2.54 -14.38 11.92
CA ASP A 105 2.80 -15.46 12.88
C ASP A 105 3.47 -16.67 12.20
N ALA A 106 3.15 -16.93 10.93
CA ALA A 106 3.76 -18.01 10.14
C ALA A 106 5.26 -17.79 9.86
N MET A 107 5.77 -16.55 9.92
CA MET A 107 7.20 -16.26 9.80
C MET A 107 7.97 -16.53 11.10
N GLY A 108 7.26 -16.67 12.21
CA GLY A 108 7.82 -16.88 13.55
C GLY A 108 7.37 -15.80 14.53
N SER A 109 7.06 -16.23 15.76
CA SER A 109 6.59 -15.35 16.83
C SER A 109 7.64 -14.27 17.18
N ASP A 110 7.20 -13.01 17.27
CA ASP A 110 8.02 -11.83 17.63
C ASP A 110 9.22 -11.58 16.70
N MET A 111 9.19 -12.11 15.48
CA MET A 111 10.22 -11.81 14.47
C MET A 111 10.16 -10.32 14.09
N PRO A 112 11.27 -9.57 14.18
CA PRO A 112 11.31 -8.19 13.68
C PRO A 112 11.23 -8.17 12.16
N VAL A 113 10.28 -7.39 11.64
CA VAL A 113 10.03 -7.26 10.20
C VAL A 113 10.18 -5.82 9.73
N ALA A 114 10.39 -5.67 8.42
CA ALA A 114 10.28 -4.40 7.74
C ALA A 114 8.94 -4.33 7.00
N VAL A 115 8.12 -3.32 7.27
CA VAL A 115 6.88 -3.06 6.55
C VAL A 115 7.14 -1.94 5.53
N ARG A 116 6.97 -2.25 4.25
CA ARG A 116 7.32 -1.37 3.13
C ARG A 116 6.19 -1.37 2.12
N SER A 117 5.87 -0.22 1.54
CA SER A 117 4.93 -0.18 0.42
C SER A 117 5.57 -0.70 -0.87
N SER A 118 4.75 -1.41 -1.63
CA SER A 118 5.03 -1.90 -2.98
C SER A 118 3.86 -1.47 -3.85
N ALA A 119 4.03 -0.39 -4.62
CA ALA A 119 2.95 0.11 -5.47
C ALA A 119 3.02 -0.52 -6.87
N THR A 120 1.85 -0.69 -7.50
CA THR A 120 1.71 -1.26 -8.85
C THR A 120 2.11 -0.31 -9.97
N ALA A 121 2.22 0.98 -9.68
CA ALA A 121 2.50 2.03 -10.67
C ALA A 121 3.96 2.54 -10.65
N GLU A 122 4.87 1.87 -9.95
CA GLU A 122 6.29 2.26 -9.88
C GLU A 122 7.03 2.09 -11.21
N ASP A 123 6.42 1.43 -12.19
CA ASP A 123 7.00 1.13 -13.51
C ASP A 123 6.58 2.09 -14.63
N LEU A 124 5.87 3.18 -14.33
CA LEU A 124 5.66 4.24 -15.31
C LEU A 124 6.95 5.08 -15.48
N PRO A 125 7.47 5.27 -16.71
CA PRO A 125 8.75 5.95 -16.97
C PRO A 125 8.90 7.35 -16.34
N ASP A 126 7.78 8.04 -16.14
CA ASP A 126 7.70 9.41 -15.58
C ASP A 126 7.28 9.45 -14.10
N ALA A 127 7.04 8.30 -13.46
CA ALA A 127 6.52 8.22 -12.10
C ALA A 127 7.54 7.57 -11.15
N SER A 128 8.77 8.09 -11.13
CA SER A 128 9.74 7.70 -10.11
C SER A 128 9.27 8.23 -8.75
N PHE A 129 8.45 7.44 -8.05
CA PHE A 129 8.11 7.63 -6.64
C PHE A 129 9.25 7.18 -5.70
N ALA A 130 10.47 7.03 -6.23
CA ALA A 130 11.66 6.66 -5.48
C ALA A 130 11.91 7.69 -4.36
N GLY A 131 11.92 7.21 -3.11
CA GLY A 131 12.19 8.02 -1.92
C GLY A 131 10.98 8.69 -1.27
N GLN A 132 9.74 8.38 -1.69
CA GLN A 132 8.51 8.97 -1.11
C GLN A 132 7.64 8.02 -0.30
N GLN A 133 8.07 6.78 -0.18
CA GLN A 133 7.29 5.71 0.40
C GLN A 133 7.84 5.33 1.77
N ASP A 134 6.95 5.24 2.76
CA ASP A 134 7.33 4.91 4.12
C ASP A 134 7.82 3.46 4.21
N ALA A 135 9.00 3.29 4.80
CA ALA A 135 9.54 2.00 5.20
C ALA A 135 9.69 2.01 6.72
N TYR A 136 8.95 1.14 7.39
CA TYR A 136 9.01 0.96 8.84
C TYR A 136 9.89 -0.24 9.14
N LEU A 137 11.02 0.00 9.81
CA LEU A 137 11.98 -1.03 10.16
C LEU A 137 11.76 -1.50 11.60
N TRP A 138 12.16 -2.74 11.89
CA TRP A 138 12.15 -3.31 13.24
C TRP A 138 10.76 -3.33 13.89
N VAL A 139 9.73 -3.61 13.11
CA VAL A 139 8.35 -3.73 13.60
C VAL A 139 8.18 -5.11 14.21
N LYS A 140 7.60 -5.19 15.41
CA LYS A 140 7.42 -6.45 16.15
C LYS A 140 6.01 -6.56 16.72
N GLY A 141 5.46 -7.76 16.68
CA GLY A 141 4.11 -8.04 17.14
C GLY A 141 3.06 -7.72 16.08
N ALA A 142 2.04 -8.57 16.02
CA ALA A 142 1.06 -8.54 14.94
C ALA A 142 0.22 -7.24 14.93
N ASN A 143 0.02 -6.61 16.09
CA ASN A 143 -0.66 -5.31 16.20
C ASN A 143 0.13 -4.22 15.47
N ASP A 144 1.41 -4.07 15.79
CA ASP A 144 2.26 -3.04 15.18
C ASP A 144 2.41 -3.27 13.68
N VAL A 145 2.49 -4.54 13.24
CA VAL A 145 2.52 -4.89 11.80
C VAL A 145 1.25 -4.41 11.10
N VAL A 146 0.07 -4.71 11.65
CA VAL A 146 -1.22 -4.23 11.10
C VAL A 146 -1.27 -2.70 11.06
N ASP A 147 -0.82 -2.03 12.12
CA ASP A 147 -0.77 -0.58 12.18
C ASP A 147 0.17 0.02 11.12
N LYS A 148 1.34 -0.61 10.90
CA LYS A 148 2.29 -0.16 9.87
C LYS A 148 1.83 -0.44 8.45
N VAL A 149 1.05 -1.50 8.21
CA VAL A 149 0.38 -1.71 6.92
C VAL A 149 -0.60 -0.56 6.65
N ARG A 150 -1.41 -0.19 7.65
CA ARG A 150 -2.33 0.96 7.53
C ARG A 150 -1.59 2.29 7.30
N ASP A 151 -0.47 2.50 7.99
CA ASP A 151 0.38 3.67 7.78
C ASP A 151 0.95 3.73 6.35
N CYS A 152 1.41 2.60 5.80
CA CYS A 152 1.85 2.50 4.40
C CYS A 152 0.73 2.81 3.40
N TRP A 153 -0.52 2.42 3.67
CA TRP A 153 -1.65 2.81 2.82
C TRP A 153 -1.95 4.31 2.92
N ALA A 154 -1.87 4.89 4.11
CA ALA A 154 -2.01 6.33 4.28
C ALA A 154 -0.89 7.11 3.55
N SER A 155 0.34 6.58 3.51
CA SER A 155 1.46 7.22 2.82
C SER A 155 1.30 7.30 1.30
N LEU A 156 0.31 6.61 0.71
CA LEU A 156 -0.04 6.77 -0.71
C LEU A 156 -0.66 8.15 -1.03
N PHE A 157 -1.04 8.92 -0.01
CA PHE A 157 -1.69 10.23 -0.11
C PHE A 157 -0.82 11.32 0.51
N THR A 158 0.48 11.34 0.19
CA THR A 158 1.32 12.52 0.46
C THR A 158 0.93 13.67 -0.45
N THR A 159 1.26 14.90 -0.03
CA THR A 159 1.01 16.12 -0.80
C THR A 159 1.53 16.01 -2.23
N ARG A 160 2.76 15.49 -2.43
CA ARG A 160 3.32 15.29 -3.77
C ARG A 160 2.59 14.20 -4.56
N ALA A 161 2.21 13.09 -3.93
CA ALA A 161 1.48 12.02 -4.60
C ALA A 161 0.09 12.49 -5.07
N VAL A 162 -0.61 13.27 -4.24
CA VAL A 162 -1.92 13.88 -4.58
C VAL A 162 -1.76 14.91 -5.70
N ALA A 163 -0.82 15.86 -5.58
CA ALA A 163 -0.55 16.84 -6.63
C ALA A 163 -0.25 16.17 -7.99
N TYR A 164 0.59 15.13 -7.99
CA TYR A 164 0.93 14.39 -9.21
C TYR A 164 -0.29 13.70 -9.83
N ARG A 165 -1.12 13.05 -9.00
CA ARG A 165 -2.35 12.38 -9.45
C ARG A 165 -3.35 13.37 -10.05
N GLU A 166 -3.62 14.48 -9.37
CA GLU A 166 -4.57 15.50 -9.85
C GLU A 166 -4.06 16.21 -11.11
N LYS A 167 -2.75 16.46 -11.21
CA LYS A 167 -2.14 17.01 -12.44
C LYS A 167 -2.25 16.03 -13.61
N THR A 168 -2.13 14.73 -13.37
CA THR A 168 -2.28 13.70 -14.41
C THR A 168 -3.75 13.52 -14.80
N ARG A 169 -4.67 13.51 -13.83
CA ARG A 169 -6.13 13.45 -14.04
C ARG A 169 -6.62 14.65 -14.87
N SER A 170 -6.14 15.85 -14.55
CA SER A 170 -6.47 17.09 -15.30
C SER A 170 -5.95 17.08 -16.74
N ARG A 171 -4.82 16.39 -17.02
CA ARG A 171 -4.27 16.24 -18.37
C ARG A 171 -5.02 15.22 -19.23
N ILE A 172 -5.67 14.23 -18.63
CA ILE A 172 -6.46 13.22 -19.34
C ILE A 172 -7.85 13.76 -19.70
N SER A 173 -8.33 14.80 -19.02
CA SER A 173 -9.64 15.42 -19.31
C SER A 173 -9.63 16.44 -20.47
N THR A 174 -8.51 16.56 -21.21
CA THR A 174 -8.33 17.56 -22.30
C THR A 174 -7.96 16.92 -23.66
N CYS A 175 -8.57 15.79 -24.00
CA CYS A 175 -8.64 15.31 -25.38
C CYS A 175 -10.09 15.26 -25.86
#